data_AF-A0A9P7CRM0-F1
#
_entry.id   AF-A0A9P7CRM0-F1
#
_cell.length_a   1.000
_cell.length_b   1.000
_cell.length_c   1.000
_cell.angle_alpha   90.00
_cell.angle_beta   90.00
_cell.angle_gamma   90.00
#
_symmetry.space_group_name_H-M   'P 1'
#
loop_
_entity.id
_entity.type
_entity.pdbx_description
1 polymer ?
#
loop_
_entity_poly.entity_id
_entity_poly.type
_entity_poly.pdbx_seq_one_letter_code
_entity_poly.pdbx_strand_id
1 'polypeptide(L)'
;MPKIRTQRTKRPPEGFDEIEPTLEEFARKMRDVENESHEGKRVVESSWPVFRIHHQRSRYIYDLYYKRRIISRDLYDYLIKNKYADANLIAKWKKPGFEKLCCLRCIQPKDTNFGTTCICRVPKEKLGEENSQLAMDRKQVIKRKVMAIGKISRVYNVLKENPELINQLKTLSFNGKIPAGILTKGEQGIKEAIVVYTKHKLSPNILKEQRDHPITLYNCPTPNYKITTTGSREGHI
;
A
#
# COMPACT_ATOMS: atom_id res chain seq x y z
N MET A 1 -18.94 12.71 -23.25
CA MET A 1 -19.43 12.55 -24.65
C MET A 1 -19.05 13.73 -25.54
N PRO A 2 -19.04 13.57 -26.88
CA PRO A 2 -18.93 14.69 -27.80
C PRO A 2 -20.09 15.67 -27.63
N LYS A 3 -19.89 16.92 -28.04
CA LYS A 3 -20.92 17.96 -27.97
C LYS A 3 -22.08 17.62 -28.93
N ILE A 4 -23.32 17.76 -28.44
CA ILE A 4 -24.53 17.51 -29.24
C ILE A 4 -24.54 18.43 -30.46
N ARG A 5 -24.73 17.85 -31.66
CA ARG A 5 -24.87 18.59 -32.91
C ARG A 5 -26.25 19.28 -32.92
N THR A 6 -26.25 20.60 -33.09
CA THR A 6 -27.47 21.41 -33.22
C THR A 6 -27.41 22.20 -34.52
N GLN A 7 -28.50 22.83 -34.95
CA GLN A 7 -28.51 23.67 -36.16
C GLN A 7 -27.47 24.81 -36.13
N ARG A 8 -27.03 25.22 -34.94
CA ARG A 8 -25.99 26.24 -34.73
C ARG A 8 -24.57 25.68 -34.78
N THR A 9 -24.40 24.36 -34.86
CA THR A 9 -23.06 23.74 -34.93
C THR A 9 -22.49 23.89 -36.34
N LYS A 10 -21.20 24.22 -36.44
CA LYS A 10 -20.52 24.33 -37.73
C LYS A 10 -20.56 22.97 -38.43
N ARG A 11 -20.69 23.00 -39.76
CA ARG A 11 -20.61 21.80 -40.60
C ARG A 11 -19.23 21.14 -40.42
N PRO A 12 -19.16 19.80 -40.49
CA PRO A 12 -17.90 19.09 -40.38
C PRO A 12 -16.99 19.48 -41.55
N PRO A 13 -15.67 19.66 -41.30
CA PRO A 13 -14.68 19.88 -42.35
C PRO A 13 -14.47 18.63 -43.23
N GLU A 14 -13.80 18.81 -44.36
CA GLU A 14 -13.40 17.72 -45.27
C GLU A 14 -12.61 16.62 -44.56
N GLY A 15 -12.87 15.36 -44.91
CA GLY A 15 -12.24 14.18 -44.31
C GLY A 15 -12.86 13.69 -43.00
N PHE A 16 -13.95 14.31 -42.52
CA PHE A 16 -14.67 13.84 -41.33
C PHE A 16 -15.40 12.50 -41.58
N ASP A 17 -15.92 12.28 -42.79
CA ASP A 17 -16.74 11.12 -43.13
C ASP A 17 -15.97 9.79 -43.00
N GLU A 18 -14.67 9.80 -43.26
CA GLU A 18 -13.80 8.61 -43.14
C GLU A 18 -13.57 8.20 -41.67
N ILE A 19 -13.52 9.17 -40.76
CA ILE A 19 -13.25 8.94 -39.34
C ILE A 19 -14.52 8.78 -38.50
N GLU A 20 -15.64 9.32 -38.97
CA GLU A 20 -16.94 9.28 -38.30
C GLU A 20 -17.34 7.88 -37.78
N PRO A 21 -17.29 6.78 -38.58
CA PRO A 21 -17.72 5.47 -38.11
C PRO A 21 -16.90 4.96 -36.92
N THR A 22 -15.58 5.22 -36.94
CA THR A 22 -14.69 4.82 -35.84
C THR A 22 -14.94 5.64 -34.57
N LEU A 23 -15.26 6.93 -34.71
CA LEU A 23 -15.59 7.81 -33.59
C LEU A 23 -16.94 7.45 -32.98
N GLU A 24 -17.91 7.06 -33.81
CA GLU A 24 -19.22 6.59 -33.37
C GLU A 24 -19.13 5.26 -32.63
N GLU A 25 -18.25 4.35 -33.05
CA GLU A 25 -17.97 3.12 -32.31
C GLU A 25 -17.45 3.41 -30.90
N PHE A 26 -16.51 4.35 -30.73
CA PHE A 26 -16.05 4.76 -29.40
C PHE A 26 -17.16 5.42 -28.58
N ALA A 27 -18.06 6.17 -29.21
CA ALA A 27 -19.21 6.77 -28.54
C ALA A 27 -20.22 5.72 -28.08
N ARG A 28 -20.48 4.68 -28.90
CA ARG A 28 -21.31 3.54 -28.53
C ARG A 28 -20.71 2.79 -27.33
N LYS A 29 -19.43 2.42 -27.41
CA LYS A 29 -18.71 1.78 -26.28
C LYS A 29 -18.76 2.60 -25.00
N MET A 30 -18.68 3.92 -25.10
CA MET A 30 -18.77 4.82 -23.94
C MET A 30 -20.16 4.77 -23.30
N ARG A 31 -21.24 4.78 -24.11
CA ARG A 31 -22.62 4.63 -23.63
C ARG A 31 -22.87 3.25 -23.01
N ASP A 32 -22.32 2.21 -23.62
CA ASP A 32 -22.48 0.83 -23.13
C ASP A 32 -21.85 0.67 -21.73
N VAL A 33 -20.67 1.25 -21.51
CA VAL A 33 -19.99 1.27 -20.20
C VAL A 33 -20.75 2.13 -19.19
N GLU A 34 -21.28 3.28 -19.60
CA GLU A 34 -22.08 4.15 -18.72
C GLU A 34 -23.37 3.47 -18.26
N ASN A 35 -23.97 2.63 -19.11
CA ASN A 35 -25.18 1.87 -18.81
C ASN A 35 -24.91 0.53 -18.11
N GLU A 36 -23.65 0.10 -17.99
CA GLU A 36 -23.29 -1.19 -17.42
C GLU A 36 -23.58 -1.21 -15.91
N SER A 37 -24.25 -2.28 -15.43
CA SER A 37 -24.50 -2.46 -14.00
C SER A 37 -23.18 -2.47 -13.20
N HIS A 38 -23.24 -1.89 -12.00
CA HIS A 38 -22.12 -1.79 -11.07
C HIS A 38 -22.13 -2.91 -10.01
N GLU A 39 -23.03 -3.89 -10.14
CA GLU A 39 -23.11 -5.03 -9.23
C GLU A 39 -21.82 -5.87 -9.26
N GLY A 40 -21.26 -6.13 -8.08
CA GLY A 40 -20.02 -6.91 -7.92
C GLY A 40 -18.72 -6.15 -8.23
N LYS A 41 -18.77 -4.90 -8.68
CA LYS A 41 -17.58 -4.06 -8.94
C LYS A 41 -17.33 -3.11 -7.79
N ARG A 42 -16.06 -2.77 -7.54
CA ARG A 42 -15.73 -1.65 -6.64
C ARG A 42 -16.18 -0.34 -7.28
N VAL A 43 -16.57 0.64 -6.47
CA VAL A 43 -17.00 1.98 -6.93
C VAL A 43 -15.95 2.64 -7.85
N VAL A 44 -14.66 2.39 -7.59
CA VAL A 44 -13.60 2.93 -8.45
C VAL A 44 -13.47 2.20 -9.78
N GLU A 45 -13.80 0.91 -9.83
CA GLU A 45 -13.62 0.04 -11.00
C GLU A 45 -14.64 0.32 -12.09
N SER A 46 -15.85 0.74 -11.74
CA SER A 46 -16.86 1.16 -12.72
C SER A 46 -16.37 2.30 -13.62
N SER A 47 -15.52 3.19 -13.09
CA SER A 47 -14.97 4.31 -13.85
C SER A 47 -13.80 3.95 -14.77
N TRP A 48 -13.11 2.83 -14.55
CA TRP A 48 -11.87 2.50 -15.28
C TRP A 48 -12.08 2.30 -16.79
N PRO A 49 -13.13 1.59 -17.26
CA PRO A 49 -13.38 1.45 -18.68
C PRO A 49 -13.68 2.79 -19.36
N VAL A 50 -14.33 3.74 -18.66
CA VAL A 50 -14.58 5.10 -19.17
C VAL A 50 -13.27 5.81 -19.48
N PHE A 51 -12.31 5.79 -18.55
CA PHE A 51 -10.98 6.38 -18.77
C PHE A 51 -10.22 5.68 -19.91
N ARG A 52 -10.35 4.36 -20.04
CA ARG A 52 -9.72 3.58 -21.10
C ARG A 52 -10.24 4.00 -22.48
N ILE A 53 -11.56 4.07 -22.66
CA ILE A 53 -12.18 4.48 -23.93
C ILE A 53 -11.85 5.92 -24.25
N HIS A 54 -11.90 6.82 -23.26
CA HIS A 54 -11.52 8.22 -23.43
C HIS A 54 -10.06 8.38 -23.90
N HIS A 55 -9.14 7.61 -23.29
CA HIS A 55 -7.74 7.58 -23.68
C HIS A 55 -7.58 7.05 -25.12
N GLN A 56 -8.20 5.91 -25.45
CA GLN A 56 -8.15 5.30 -26.78
C GLN A 56 -8.67 6.25 -27.87
N ARG A 57 -9.82 6.88 -27.65
CA ARG A 57 -10.42 7.84 -28.58
C ARG A 57 -9.52 9.05 -28.81
N SER A 58 -8.98 9.62 -27.74
CA SER A 58 -8.05 10.76 -27.86
C SER A 58 -6.74 10.36 -28.54
N ARG A 59 -6.28 9.12 -28.30
CA ARG A 59 -5.03 8.60 -28.90
C ARG A 59 -5.17 8.33 -30.38
N TYR A 60 -6.31 7.79 -30.80
CA TYR A 60 -6.64 7.61 -32.21
C TYR A 60 -6.52 8.91 -32.99
N ILE A 61 -7.15 9.99 -32.51
CA ILE A 61 -7.08 11.32 -33.14
C ILE A 61 -5.64 11.87 -33.12
N TYR A 62 -4.91 11.66 -32.02
CA TYR A 62 -3.50 12.05 -31.92
C TYR A 62 -2.62 11.36 -32.96
N ASP A 63 -2.77 10.04 -33.13
CA ASP A 63 -1.97 9.25 -34.06
C ASP A 63 -2.31 9.63 -35.52
N LEU A 64 -3.58 9.88 -35.84
CA LEU A 64 -3.99 10.33 -37.18
C LEU A 64 -3.38 11.68 -37.58
N TYR A 65 -3.28 12.62 -36.66
CA TYR A 65 -2.75 13.96 -36.94
C TYR A 65 -1.22 14.05 -36.81
N TYR A 66 -0.63 13.59 -35.70
CA TYR A 66 0.80 13.77 -35.44
C TYR A 66 1.70 12.67 -36.01
N LYS A 67 1.20 11.42 -36.09
CA LYS A 67 2.01 10.28 -36.56
C LYS A 67 1.78 10.01 -38.04
N ARG A 68 0.51 9.80 -38.44
CA ARG A 68 0.15 9.43 -39.82
C ARG A 68 -0.10 10.64 -40.73
N ARG A 69 -0.43 11.81 -40.17
CA ARG A 69 -0.70 13.07 -40.89
C ARG A 69 -1.78 12.94 -41.99
N ILE A 70 -2.82 12.15 -41.73
CA ILE A 70 -3.95 11.96 -42.66
C ILE A 70 -4.98 13.08 -42.52
N ILE A 71 -5.11 13.64 -41.32
CA ILE A 71 -6.11 14.65 -40.98
C ILE A 71 -5.54 16.07 -41.17
N SER A 72 -6.33 16.97 -41.75
CA SER A 72 -6.01 18.39 -41.88
C SER A 72 -6.04 19.13 -40.53
N ARG A 73 -5.36 20.27 -40.43
CA ARG A 73 -5.35 21.07 -39.19
C ARG A 73 -6.75 21.53 -38.78
N ASP A 74 -7.56 21.94 -39.76
CA ASP A 74 -8.91 22.45 -39.52
C ASP A 74 -9.83 21.37 -38.97
N LEU A 75 -9.71 20.13 -39.48
CA LEU A 75 -10.44 18.98 -38.97
C LEU A 75 -9.99 18.62 -37.54
N TYR A 76 -8.67 18.64 -37.27
CA TYR A 76 -8.15 18.42 -35.93
C TYR A 76 -8.67 19.44 -34.91
N ASP A 77 -8.65 20.74 -35.25
CA ASP A 77 -9.14 21.81 -34.39
C ASP A 77 -10.67 21.72 -34.18
N TYR A 78 -11.42 21.30 -35.21
CA TYR A 78 -12.85 20.99 -35.10
C TYR A 78 -13.12 19.84 -34.12
N LEU A 79 -12.36 18.74 -34.18
CA LEU A 79 -12.51 17.58 -33.29
C LEU A 79 -12.26 17.95 -31.81
N ILE A 80 -11.25 18.78 -31.54
CA ILE A 80 -10.97 19.29 -30.20
C ILE A 80 -12.12 20.19 -29.72
N LYS A 81 -12.59 21.11 -30.57
CA LYS A 81 -13.66 22.05 -30.21
C LYS A 81 -14.97 21.33 -29.86
N ASN A 82 -15.27 20.24 -30.55
CA ASN A 82 -16.45 19.40 -30.30
C ASN A 82 -16.25 18.32 -29.23
N LYS A 83 -15.09 18.30 -28.55
CA LYS A 83 -14.79 17.38 -27.44
C LYS A 83 -14.73 15.89 -27.84
N TYR A 84 -14.33 15.60 -29.09
CA TYR A 84 -13.97 14.24 -29.48
C TYR A 84 -12.63 13.80 -28.88
N ALA A 85 -11.67 14.73 -28.76
CA ALA A 85 -10.39 14.51 -28.09
C ALA A 85 -10.17 15.47 -26.92
N ASP A 86 -9.35 15.07 -25.96
CA ASP A 86 -8.90 15.92 -24.87
C ASP A 86 -7.61 16.67 -25.24
N ALA A 87 -7.74 17.99 -25.40
CA ALA A 87 -6.63 18.88 -25.70
C ALA A 87 -5.53 18.87 -24.63
N ASN A 88 -5.92 18.80 -23.36
CA ASN A 88 -4.97 18.85 -22.25
C ASN A 88 -4.17 17.55 -22.18
N LEU A 89 -4.83 16.41 -22.37
CA LEU A 89 -4.15 15.12 -22.42
C LEU A 89 -3.18 15.03 -23.61
N ILE A 90 -3.61 15.47 -24.80
CA ILE A 90 -2.74 15.52 -25.98
C ILE A 90 -1.54 16.45 -25.75
N ALA A 91 -1.75 17.61 -25.15
CA ALA A 91 -0.67 18.53 -24.82
C ALA A 91 0.38 17.89 -23.90
N LYS A 92 -0.03 16.98 -22.99
CA LYS A 92 0.91 16.21 -22.16
C LYS A 92 1.66 15.16 -22.96
N TRP A 93 1.02 14.46 -23.90
CA TRP A 93 1.72 13.45 -24.74
C TRP A 93 2.84 14.03 -25.59
N LYS A 94 2.79 15.34 -25.89
CA LYS A 94 3.87 16.04 -26.61
C LYS A 94 5.09 16.34 -25.73
N LYS A 95 4.99 16.21 -24.40
CA LYS A 95 6.09 16.48 -23.48
C LYS A 95 6.93 15.20 -23.26
N PRO A 96 8.26 15.30 -23.18
CA PRO A 96 9.11 14.15 -22.92
C PRO A 96 8.75 13.50 -21.58
N GLY A 97 8.77 12.17 -21.54
CA GLY A 97 8.39 11.38 -20.37
C GLY A 97 6.88 11.19 -20.15
N PHE A 98 6.02 11.95 -20.85
CA PHE A 98 4.55 11.85 -20.73
C PHE A 98 3.89 11.24 -21.98
N GLU A 99 4.65 10.73 -22.93
CA GLU A 99 4.16 10.21 -24.21
C GLU A 99 3.10 9.10 -24.09
N LYS A 100 3.15 8.32 -23.01
CA LYS A 100 2.25 7.20 -22.71
C LYS A 100 1.39 7.47 -21.46
N LEU A 101 1.07 8.74 -21.18
CA LEU A 101 0.28 9.11 -20.01
C LEU A 101 -1.15 8.53 -20.06
N CYS A 102 -1.58 7.89 -18.97
CA CYS A 102 -2.94 7.33 -18.76
C CYS A 102 -4.04 8.40 -18.87
N CYS A 103 -4.05 9.31 -17.90
CA CYS A 103 -5.03 10.39 -17.78
C CYS A 103 -4.43 11.55 -16.96
N LEU A 104 -5.12 12.69 -16.94
CA LEU A 104 -4.67 13.88 -16.21
C LEU A 104 -4.72 13.68 -14.68
N ARG A 105 -5.65 12.86 -14.17
CA ARG A 105 -5.75 12.53 -12.75
C ARG A 105 -4.49 11.84 -12.21
N CYS A 106 -3.82 11.04 -13.03
CA CYS A 106 -2.60 10.32 -12.66
C CYS A 106 -1.41 11.24 -12.28
N ILE A 107 -1.41 12.49 -12.77
CA ILE A 107 -0.29 13.44 -12.60
C ILE A 107 -0.65 14.63 -11.70
N GLN A 108 -1.90 14.68 -11.23
CA GLN A 108 -2.40 15.81 -10.46
C GLN A 108 -2.07 15.61 -8.98
N PRO A 109 -1.20 16.43 -8.36
CA PRO A 109 -0.81 16.24 -6.96
C PRO A 109 -1.98 16.47 -6.00
N LYS A 110 -2.91 17.36 -6.37
CA LYS A 110 -4.11 17.69 -5.57
C LYS A 110 -5.06 16.51 -5.35
N ASP A 111 -5.01 15.50 -6.22
CA ASP A 111 -5.90 14.34 -6.15
C ASP A 111 -5.34 13.24 -5.24
N THR A 112 -4.18 13.46 -4.62
CA THR A 112 -3.53 12.51 -3.71
C THR A 112 -3.30 13.15 -2.34
N ASN A 113 -3.37 12.33 -1.29
CA ASN A 113 -3.21 12.80 0.09
C ASN A 113 -1.83 13.42 0.36
N PHE A 114 -0.78 12.93 -0.31
CA PHE A 114 0.60 13.34 -0.07
C PHE A 114 1.12 14.35 -1.11
N GLY A 115 0.26 14.87 -1.99
CA GLY A 115 0.69 15.82 -3.02
C GLY A 115 1.64 15.21 -4.07
N THR A 116 1.60 13.89 -4.26
CA THR A 116 2.49 13.16 -5.18
C THR A 116 1.75 12.70 -6.44
N THR A 117 2.48 12.15 -7.40
CA THR A 117 1.87 11.52 -8.59
C THR A 117 1.43 10.09 -8.31
N CYS A 118 0.48 9.57 -9.09
CA CYS A 118 0.00 8.21 -8.94
C CYS A 118 1.09 7.16 -9.25
N ILE A 119 0.99 5.99 -8.60
CA ILE A 119 1.90 4.84 -8.79
C ILE A 119 2.01 4.37 -10.24
N CYS A 120 0.98 4.58 -11.07
CA CYS A 120 1.01 4.24 -12.49
C CYS A 120 2.08 5.02 -13.30
N ARG A 121 2.66 6.08 -12.73
CA ARG A 121 3.77 6.84 -13.31
C ARG A 121 5.15 6.30 -12.93
N VAL A 122 5.22 5.37 -11.98
CA VAL A 122 6.48 4.78 -11.55
C VAL A 122 6.89 3.69 -12.57
N PRO A 123 8.12 3.73 -13.10
CA PRO A 123 8.65 2.67 -13.96
C PRO A 123 8.58 1.32 -13.26
N LYS A 124 8.24 0.26 -14.01
CA LYS A 124 8.00 -1.07 -13.42
C LYS A 124 9.25 -1.64 -12.75
N GLU A 125 10.42 -1.29 -13.25
CA GLU A 125 11.73 -1.70 -12.73
C GLU A 125 11.88 -1.27 -11.27
N LYS A 126 11.34 -0.11 -10.91
CA LYS A 126 11.41 0.43 -9.53
C LYS A 126 10.34 -0.11 -8.59
N LEU A 127 9.34 -0.86 -9.10
CA LEU A 127 8.24 -1.36 -8.27
C LEU A 127 8.55 -2.69 -7.57
N GLY A 128 9.48 -3.48 -8.11
CA GLY A 128 9.63 -4.90 -7.77
C GLY A 128 10.65 -5.26 -6.68
N GLU A 129 11.65 -4.42 -6.41
CA GLU A 129 12.85 -4.90 -5.70
C GLU A 129 12.89 -4.48 -4.22
N GLU A 130 12.53 -3.24 -3.88
CA GLU A 130 12.61 -2.77 -2.48
C GLU A 130 11.45 -3.21 -1.58
N ASN A 131 10.27 -3.48 -2.17
CA ASN A 131 9.08 -3.87 -1.40
C ASN A 131 9.14 -5.29 -0.86
N SER A 132 9.93 -6.17 -1.49
CA SER A 132 10.06 -7.57 -1.07
C SER A 132 10.74 -7.68 0.28
N GLN A 133 11.82 -6.91 0.50
CA GLN A 133 12.56 -6.90 1.77
C GLN A 133 11.70 -6.32 2.90
N LEU A 134 11.07 -5.16 2.67
CA LEU A 134 10.19 -4.50 3.65
C LEU A 134 8.95 -5.35 3.99
N ALA A 135 8.39 -6.08 3.02
CA ALA A 135 7.28 -6.99 3.25
C ALA A 135 7.72 -8.24 4.04
N MET A 136 8.91 -8.78 3.75
CA MET A 136 9.51 -9.88 4.52
C MET A 136 9.78 -9.47 5.97
N ASP A 137 10.32 -8.28 6.19
CA ASP A 137 10.59 -7.74 7.53
C ASP A 137 9.30 -7.52 8.32
N ARG A 138 8.26 -6.94 7.69
CA ARG A 138 6.93 -6.79 8.33
C ARG A 138 6.32 -8.14 8.70
N LYS A 139 6.41 -9.14 7.82
CA LYS A 139 5.94 -10.51 8.09
C LYS A 139 6.67 -11.13 9.28
N GLN A 140 7.98 -10.90 9.38
CA GLN A 140 8.80 -11.37 10.49
C GLN A 140 8.42 -10.70 11.82
N VAL A 141 8.15 -9.39 11.81
CA VAL A 141 7.66 -8.65 12.99
C VAL A 141 6.31 -9.19 13.45
N ILE A 142 5.36 -9.39 12.54
CA ILE A 142 4.03 -9.94 12.88
C ILE A 142 4.16 -11.35 13.45
N LYS A 143 4.96 -12.23 12.83
CA LYS A 143 5.23 -13.58 13.33
C LYS A 143 5.79 -13.57 14.76
N ARG A 144 6.77 -12.70 15.05
CA ARG A 144 7.34 -12.54 16.39
C ARG A 144 6.28 -12.09 17.41
N LYS A 145 5.40 -11.14 17.04
CA LYS A 145 4.32 -10.67 17.92
C LYS A 145 3.31 -11.78 18.25
N VAL A 146 2.85 -12.53 17.24
CA VAL A 146 1.93 -13.66 17.43
C VAL A 146 2.56 -14.74 18.32
N MET A 147 3.82 -15.09 18.07
CA MET A 147 4.55 -16.06 18.89
C MET A 147 4.71 -15.59 20.35
N ALA A 148 4.96 -14.30 20.58
CA ALA A 148 5.05 -13.74 21.93
C ALA A 148 3.71 -13.82 22.67
N ILE A 149 2.60 -13.46 22.02
CA ILE A 149 1.25 -13.61 22.61
C ILE A 149 0.96 -15.07 22.96
N GLY A 150 1.28 -16.01 22.06
CA GLY A 150 1.11 -17.45 22.32
C GLY A 150 2.01 -17.99 23.44
N LYS A 151 3.20 -17.42 23.65
CA LYS A 151 4.06 -17.76 24.81
C LYS A 151 3.47 -17.22 26.11
N ILE A 152 2.99 -15.99 26.12
CA ILE A 152 2.35 -15.37 27.30
C ILE A 152 1.06 -16.11 27.67
N SER A 153 0.25 -16.47 26.68
CA SER A 153 -0.98 -17.25 26.90
C SER A 153 -0.69 -18.62 27.55
N ARG A 154 0.35 -19.34 27.10
CA ARG A 154 0.78 -20.60 27.72
C ARG A 154 1.25 -20.40 29.17
N VAL A 155 2.05 -19.35 29.42
CA VAL A 155 2.46 -19.00 30.80
C VAL A 155 1.24 -18.72 31.67
N TYR A 156 0.25 -17.98 31.16
CA TYR A 156 -0.97 -17.66 31.89
C TYR A 156 -1.80 -18.91 32.21
N ASN A 157 -1.90 -19.86 31.27
CA ASN A 157 -2.58 -21.13 31.52
C ASN A 157 -1.90 -21.93 32.63
N VAL A 158 -0.56 -22.03 32.60
CA VAL A 158 0.22 -22.69 33.66
C VAL A 158 -0.01 -22.03 35.01
N LEU A 159 -0.05 -20.69 35.04
CA LEU A 159 -0.37 -19.92 36.25
C LEU A 159 -1.77 -20.22 36.79
N LYS A 160 -2.75 -20.41 35.90
CA LYS A 160 -4.14 -20.70 36.24
C LYS A 160 -4.35 -22.14 36.69
N GLU A 161 -3.67 -23.10 36.07
CA GLU A 161 -3.83 -24.53 36.33
C GLU A 161 -3.06 -25.01 37.58
N ASN A 162 -1.94 -24.36 37.93
CA ASN A 162 -1.03 -24.85 38.97
C ASN A 162 -0.75 -23.84 40.10
N PRO A 163 -1.76 -23.28 40.79
CA PRO A 163 -1.55 -22.23 41.80
C PRO A 163 -0.71 -22.71 42.99
N GLU A 164 -0.88 -23.97 43.41
CA GLU A 164 -0.19 -24.54 44.57
C GLU A 164 1.33 -24.65 44.36
N LEU A 165 1.75 -25.19 43.22
CA LEU A 165 3.17 -25.31 42.86
C LEU A 165 3.84 -23.94 42.77
N ILE A 166 3.09 -22.93 42.31
CA ILE A 166 3.58 -21.55 42.21
C ILE A 166 3.76 -20.93 43.59
N ASN A 167 2.82 -21.14 44.50
CA ASN A 167 2.92 -20.65 45.88
C ASN A 167 4.09 -21.31 46.61
N GLN A 168 4.29 -22.62 46.43
CA GLN A 168 5.47 -23.33 46.96
C GLN A 168 6.78 -22.76 46.41
N LEU A 169 6.85 -22.51 45.09
CA LEU A 169 8.04 -21.93 44.49
C LEU A 169 8.30 -20.50 44.99
N LYS A 170 7.25 -19.70 45.22
CA LYS A 170 7.36 -18.35 45.79
C LYS A 170 7.88 -18.35 47.23
N THR A 171 7.46 -19.31 48.07
CA THR A 171 7.95 -19.43 49.46
C THR A 171 9.37 -19.96 49.56
N LEU A 172 9.83 -20.71 48.55
CA LEU A 172 11.20 -21.19 48.43
C LEU A 172 12.16 -20.16 47.81
N SER A 173 11.64 -19.21 47.01
CA SER A 173 12.43 -18.16 46.36
C SER A 173 12.81 -17.05 47.34
N PHE A 174 14.10 -16.68 47.37
CA PHE A 174 14.67 -15.69 48.31
C PHE A 174 14.01 -14.31 48.25
N ASN A 175 13.55 -13.88 47.07
CA ASN A 175 12.95 -12.55 46.85
C ASN A 175 11.41 -12.56 46.78
N GLY A 176 10.75 -13.70 47.07
CA GLY A 176 9.30 -13.87 46.91
C GLY A 176 8.78 -13.74 45.46
N LYS A 177 9.69 -13.56 44.49
CA LYS A 177 9.43 -13.45 43.06
C LYS A 177 9.81 -14.75 42.36
N ILE A 178 9.03 -15.13 41.34
CA ILE A 178 9.33 -16.29 40.50
C ILE A 178 10.49 -15.92 39.57
N PRO A 179 11.58 -16.71 39.53
CA PRO A 179 12.70 -16.46 38.63
C PRO A 179 12.29 -16.46 37.15
N ALA A 180 12.93 -15.61 36.36
CA ALA A 180 12.63 -15.47 34.94
C ALA A 180 12.87 -16.78 34.17
N GLY A 181 11.97 -17.12 33.24
CA GLY A 181 12.12 -18.27 32.35
C GLY A 181 11.65 -19.62 32.90
N ILE A 182 11.27 -19.74 34.17
CA ILE A 182 10.73 -20.99 34.73
C ILE A 182 9.32 -21.26 34.20
N LEU A 183 8.43 -20.26 34.22
CA LEU A 183 7.04 -20.42 33.78
C LEU A 183 6.91 -20.74 32.29
N THR A 184 7.89 -20.34 31.48
CA THR A 184 7.91 -20.66 30.04
C THR A 184 8.19 -22.14 29.76
N LYS A 185 8.74 -22.89 30.74
CA LYS A 185 8.97 -24.34 30.65
C LYS A 185 7.74 -25.16 31.07
N GLY A 186 6.64 -24.51 31.48
CA GLY A 186 5.42 -25.19 31.92
C GLY A 186 5.55 -25.82 33.30
N GLU A 187 4.66 -26.77 33.61
CA GLU A 187 4.55 -27.42 34.92
C GLU A 187 5.83 -28.14 35.33
N GLN A 188 6.47 -28.86 34.41
CA GLN A 188 7.72 -29.58 34.65
C GLN A 188 8.83 -28.65 35.13
N GLY A 189 8.97 -27.48 34.48
CA GLY A 189 9.94 -26.47 34.90
C GLY A 189 9.70 -25.93 36.31
N ILE A 190 8.45 -25.85 36.75
CA ILE A 190 8.12 -25.43 38.13
C ILE A 190 8.53 -26.52 39.12
N LYS A 191 8.21 -27.79 38.85
CA LYS A 191 8.60 -28.93 39.71
C LYS A 191 10.12 -29.04 39.85
N GLU A 192 10.85 -28.96 38.74
CA GLU A 192 12.31 -28.95 38.73
C GLU A 192 12.88 -27.80 39.57
N ALA A 193 12.32 -26.60 39.42
CA ALA A 193 12.77 -25.44 40.18
C ALA A 193 12.56 -25.64 41.69
N ILE A 194 11.40 -26.15 42.12
CA ILE A 194 11.13 -26.45 43.53
C ILE A 194 12.18 -27.42 44.09
N VAL A 195 12.53 -28.47 43.34
CA VAL A 195 13.55 -29.44 43.77
C VAL A 195 14.91 -28.77 43.95
N VAL A 196 15.30 -27.92 43.01
CA VAL A 196 16.57 -27.17 43.08
C VAL A 196 16.57 -26.23 44.30
N TYR A 197 15.55 -25.39 44.46
CA TYR A 197 15.48 -24.45 45.58
C TYR A 197 15.37 -25.14 46.95
N THR A 198 14.69 -26.28 47.03
CA THR A 198 14.61 -27.07 48.26
C THR A 198 15.98 -27.63 48.66
N LYS A 199 16.77 -28.11 47.69
CA LYS A 199 18.16 -28.54 47.94
C LYS A 199 19.04 -27.39 48.42
N HIS A 200 18.90 -26.21 47.82
CA HIS A 200 19.64 -25.02 48.27
C HIS A 200 19.22 -24.53 49.67
N LYS A 201 17.97 -24.75 50.08
CA LYS A 201 17.47 -24.39 51.42
C LYS A 201 18.01 -25.30 52.53
N LEU A 202 18.38 -26.55 52.20
CA LEU A 202 18.90 -27.56 53.14
C LEU A 202 20.43 -27.52 53.30
N SER A 203 21.15 -26.69 52.54
CA SER A 203 22.61 -26.51 52.67
C SER A 203 22.94 -25.02 52.67
N PRO A 204 23.00 -24.37 53.86
CA PRO A 204 23.09 -22.92 53.98
C PRO A 204 24.48 -22.33 53.68
N ASN A 205 25.33 -23.04 52.92
CA ASN A 205 26.61 -22.51 52.44
C ASN A 205 26.63 -22.53 50.92
N ILE A 206 26.36 -21.36 50.33
CA ILE A 206 27.08 -20.69 49.25
C ILE A 206 26.16 -19.54 48.77
N LEU A 207 26.42 -18.34 49.28
CA LEU A 207 25.98 -17.10 48.64
C LEU A 207 27.22 -16.40 48.11
N LYS A 208 27.54 -16.60 46.82
CA LYS A 208 28.16 -15.56 46.00
C LYS A 208 27.60 -15.59 44.59
N GLU A 209 27.08 -14.42 44.23
CA GLU A 209 26.88 -13.89 42.88
C GLU A 209 25.84 -14.57 41.98
N GLN A 210 24.60 -14.07 42.09
CA GLN A 210 23.99 -13.50 40.89
C GLN A 210 23.69 -12.04 41.18
N ARG A 211 24.59 -11.17 40.72
CA ARG A 211 24.24 -9.77 40.49
C ARG A 211 22.98 -9.81 39.63
N ASP A 212 21.94 -9.11 40.07
CA ASP A 212 20.94 -8.62 39.15
C ASP A 212 21.72 -7.90 38.05
N HIS A 213 21.91 -8.55 36.91
CA HIS A 213 22.19 -7.76 35.72
C HIS A 213 21.00 -6.82 35.63
N PRO A 214 21.24 -5.49 35.61
CA PRO A 214 20.16 -4.57 35.37
C PRO A 214 19.46 -5.14 34.15
N ILE A 215 18.14 -5.29 34.25
CA ILE A 215 17.34 -5.62 33.10
C ILE A 215 17.74 -4.55 32.09
N THR A 216 18.67 -4.89 31.18
CA THR A 216 18.72 -4.28 29.87
C THR A 216 17.40 -4.74 29.33
N LEU A 217 16.37 -3.96 29.66
CA LEU A 217 15.26 -3.70 28.80
C LEU A 217 15.99 -3.49 27.50
N TYR A 218 16.00 -4.53 26.70
CA TYR A 218 15.88 -4.38 25.29
C TYR A 218 14.59 -3.56 25.13
N ASN A 219 14.70 -2.24 25.34
CA ASN A 219 14.42 -1.29 24.30
C ASN A 219 15.19 -1.77 23.07
N CYS A 220 14.78 -2.91 22.51
CA CYS A 220 14.64 -2.97 21.08
C CYS A 220 13.73 -1.76 20.83
N PRO A 221 14.22 -0.70 20.17
CA PRO A 221 13.31 0.23 19.58
C PRO A 221 12.38 -0.67 18.78
N THR A 222 11.10 -0.75 19.14
CA THR A 222 10.13 -1.02 18.10
C THR A 222 10.50 -0.01 17.03
N PRO A 223 10.81 -0.41 15.78
CA PRO A 223 10.81 0.53 14.70
C PRO A 223 9.36 0.96 14.61
N ASN A 224 8.99 1.94 15.44
CA ASN A 224 7.90 2.83 15.15
C ASN A 224 8.37 3.45 13.86
N TYR A 225 7.86 2.93 12.75
CA TYR A 225 7.95 3.62 11.48
C TYR A 225 7.15 4.92 11.69
N LYS A 226 7.77 5.91 12.31
CA LYS A 226 7.37 7.29 12.07
C LYS A 226 7.91 7.51 10.67
N ILE A 227 7.00 7.56 9.69
CA ILE A 227 7.32 8.15 8.39
C ILE A 227 7.66 9.60 8.70
N THR A 228 8.93 9.89 8.94
CA THR A 228 9.46 11.24 8.91
C THR A 228 9.55 11.63 7.45
N THR A 229 8.53 12.33 6.96
CA THR A 229 8.66 13.23 5.81
C THR A 229 9.57 14.38 6.24
N THR A 230 10.89 14.16 6.20
CA THR A 230 11.85 15.26 6.18
C THR A 230 12.01 15.67 4.73
N GLY A 231 11.28 16.73 4.35
CA GLY A 231 11.61 17.49 3.16
C GLY A 231 12.95 18.19 3.39
N SER A 232 13.94 17.86 2.56
CA SER A 232 15.15 18.66 2.42
C SER A 232 14.78 19.97 1.71
N ARG A 233 14.47 20.99 2.50
CA ARG A 233 14.67 22.39 2.13
C ARG A 233 15.93 22.84 2.85
N GLU A 234 17.08 22.59 2.24
CA GLU A 234 18.28 23.35 2.53
C GLU A 234 18.38 24.45 1.48
N GLY A 235 18.08 25.67 1.89
CA GLY A 235 18.71 26.82 1.29
C GLY A 235 19.99 27.11 2.06
N HIS A 236 21.06 27.44 1.36
CA HIS A 236 22.08 28.39 1.80
C HIS A 236 22.78 28.97 0.57
N ILE A 237 22.85 30.31 0.57
CA ILE A 237 23.56 31.28 -0.28
C ILE A 237 22.93 31.55 -1.65
#